data_AF-A0A6J6MPX5-F1
#
_entry.id   AF-A0A6J6MPX5-F1
#
_cell.length_a   1.000
_cell.length_b   1.000
_cell.length_c   1.000
_cell.angle_alpha   90.00
_cell.angle_beta   90.00
_cell.angle_gamma   90.00
#
_symmetry.space_group_name_H-M   'P 1'
#
loop_
_entity.id
_entity.type
_entity.pdbx_description
1 polymer ?
#
loop_
_entity_poly.entity_id
_entity_poly.type
_entity_poly.pdbx_seq_one_letter_code
_entity_poly.pdbx_strand_id
1 'polypeptide(L)'
;MQETVSAISSRSAASSSQLKAADAEGSENLAEPLAESRTLNRPTLIDVGRGPFAGRSFGAKFRAWRQDPRVVLGALVTLAIIGGYAWLQLGTPHGVPSSLAPPSSISRPETSAQADAAQSSTSGSDANSVKVVAHVAGAVVTPGIVTLKEGQRVVDAIGAAGGARPDADVDQLNLAARVADGERIFVPVRGAPIIAAASSGGSVLGSSKSPSGPIHLNSATSAELETLPGIGPSLAGAIMKLRVDRGGFRSVGDLRDVPGIGEARFSQLESLVAL
;
A
#
# COMPACT_ATOMS: atom_id res chain seq x y z
N MET A 1 7.06 -74.65 41.60
CA MET A 1 6.08 -74.79 40.50
C MET A 1 6.86 -75.06 39.24
N GLN A 2 6.47 -76.12 38.54
CA GLN A 2 7.12 -76.86 37.45
C GLN A 2 7.46 -75.96 36.23
N GLU A 3 8.65 -76.08 35.62
CA GLU A 3 8.96 -76.90 34.41
C GLU A 3 8.09 -76.49 33.19
N THR A 4 8.56 -76.18 31.97
CA THR A 4 9.51 -76.89 31.09
C THR A 4 9.93 -75.98 29.90
N VAL A 5 11.22 -75.93 29.55
CA VAL A 5 11.85 -76.57 28.36
C VAL A 5 11.43 -76.05 26.98
N SER A 6 12.36 -75.38 26.29
CA SER A 6 12.90 -75.78 24.97
C SER A 6 13.65 -74.59 24.37
N ALA A 7 14.98 -74.64 24.27
CA ALA A 7 15.77 -75.43 23.31
C ALA A 7 16.34 -74.42 22.29
N ILE A 8 17.63 -74.12 22.39
CA ILE A 8 18.72 -74.79 21.62
C ILE A 8 18.75 -74.21 20.20
N SER A 9 19.87 -73.81 19.62
CA SER A 9 21.26 -73.71 20.05
C SER A 9 21.92 -73.08 18.81
N SER A 10 22.61 -71.96 18.95
CA SER A 10 24.07 -71.93 18.89
C SER A 10 24.70 -72.76 17.76
N ARG A 11 25.42 -72.07 16.88
CA ARG A 11 26.85 -72.26 16.54
C ARG A 11 27.11 -71.61 15.18
N SER A 12 28.05 -70.66 15.13
CA SER A 12 29.48 -70.92 14.86
C SER A 12 29.69 -71.12 13.37
N ALA A 13 30.70 -70.62 12.70
CA ALA A 13 31.79 -69.68 12.92
C ALA A 13 32.53 -69.67 11.57
N ALA A 14 33.38 -68.66 11.36
CA ALA A 14 34.41 -68.65 10.29
C ALA A 14 33.84 -68.59 8.85
N SER A 15 34.52 -68.14 7.81
CA SER A 15 35.92 -67.81 7.57
C SER A 15 35.87 -66.89 6.33
N SER A 16 36.46 -65.69 6.36
CA SER A 16 37.74 -65.39 5.70
C SER A 16 38.02 -66.11 4.37
N SER A 17 38.44 -65.28 3.40
CA SER A 17 39.41 -65.55 2.32
C SER A 17 39.00 -66.42 1.12
N GLN A 18 38.95 -65.77 -0.05
CA GLN A 18 39.67 -66.08 -1.31
C GLN A 18 38.82 -65.64 -2.52
N LEU A 19 39.23 -64.64 -3.33
CA LEU A 19 40.27 -64.65 -4.38
C LEU A 19 39.87 -65.41 -5.66
N LYS A 20 40.32 -64.85 -6.80
CA LYS A 20 40.38 -65.38 -8.19
C LYS A 20 39.14 -65.08 -9.05
N ALA A 21 39.13 -64.13 -10.00
CA ALA A 21 39.96 -63.89 -11.18
C ALA A 21 39.79 -64.94 -12.31
N ALA A 22 39.79 -64.42 -13.55
CA ALA A 22 39.74 -65.05 -14.88
C ALA A 22 38.34 -64.96 -15.54
N ASP A 23 38.12 -64.13 -16.57
CA ASP A 23 38.70 -64.09 -17.93
C ASP A 23 38.08 -65.11 -18.90
N ALA A 24 38.01 -64.67 -20.16
CA ALA A 24 37.64 -65.34 -21.40
C ALA A 24 36.14 -65.34 -21.77
N GLU A 25 35.65 -64.64 -22.80
CA GLU A 25 36.03 -64.45 -24.22
C GLU A 25 34.98 -65.15 -25.12
N GLY A 26 34.60 -64.47 -26.21
CA GLY A 26 33.85 -65.00 -27.35
C GLY A 26 32.33 -64.88 -27.24
N SER A 27 31.58 -64.43 -28.23
CA SER A 27 31.88 -63.95 -29.57
C SER A 27 30.54 -63.49 -30.16
N GLU A 28 30.57 -62.34 -30.84
CA GLU A 28 29.77 -62.05 -32.03
C GLU A 28 28.23 -62.09 -31.91
N ASN A 29 27.62 -60.91 -31.92
CA ASN A 29 26.65 -60.62 -32.97
C ASN A 29 26.61 -59.12 -33.28
N LEU A 30 26.97 -58.84 -34.53
CA LEU A 30 26.89 -57.57 -35.21
C LEU A 30 25.43 -57.22 -35.47
N ALA A 31 25.00 -56.03 -35.03
CA ALA A 31 24.03 -55.19 -35.74
C ALA A 31 23.85 -53.86 -34.99
N GLU A 32 24.70 -52.87 -35.27
CA GLU A 32 24.26 -51.48 -35.23
C GLU A 32 23.64 -51.13 -36.59
N PRO A 33 22.50 -50.41 -36.58
CA PRO A 33 22.53 -49.13 -37.27
C PRO A 33 21.88 -48.01 -36.43
N LEU A 34 22.67 -46.97 -36.18
CA LEU A 34 22.38 -45.52 -36.29
C LEU A 34 20.99 -44.99 -35.86
N ALA A 35 21.07 -43.90 -35.06
CA ALA A 35 20.00 -43.04 -34.48
C ALA A 35 19.64 -43.48 -33.04
N GLU A 36 19.68 -42.66 -31.98
CA GLU A 36 19.28 -41.27 -31.89
C GLU A 36 19.81 -40.63 -30.58
N SER A 37 20.26 -39.37 -30.68
CA SER A 37 20.30 -38.32 -29.64
C SER A 37 20.63 -38.68 -28.17
N ARG A 38 21.88 -38.39 -27.79
CA ARG A 38 22.19 -37.73 -26.51
C ARG A 38 21.37 -36.44 -26.40
N THR A 39 20.34 -36.42 -25.57
CA THR A 39 19.81 -35.17 -25.00
C THR A 39 19.34 -35.36 -23.57
N LEU A 40 20.10 -34.72 -22.67
CA LEU A 40 19.66 -34.06 -21.44
C LEU A 40 18.78 -34.83 -20.44
N ASN A 41 19.45 -35.26 -19.38
CA ASN A 41 19.01 -35.19 -17.98
C ASN A 41 17.82 -34.22 -17.75
N ARG A 42 16.60 -34.76 -17.70
CA ARG A 42 15.39 -34.05 -17.25
C ARG A 42 15.29 -34.16 -15.73
N PRO A 43 15.39 -33.07 -14.97
CA PRO A 43 15.07 -33.12 -13.54
C PRO A 43 13.57 -33.39 -13.36
N THR A 44 13.27 -34.26 -12.40
CA THR A 44 11.96 -34.71 -11.96
C THR A 44 11.00 -33.54 -11.68
N LEU A 45 9.87 -33.53 -12.38
CA LEU A 45 8.75 -32.63 -12.14
C LEU A 45 8.09 -33.03 -10.80
N ILE A 46 8.12 -32.12 -9.83
CA ILE A 46 7.41 -32.26 -8.55
C ILE A 46 5.92 -32.07 -8.84
N ASP A 47 5.16 -33.14 -8.61
CA ASP A 47 3.70 -33.17 -8.61
C ASP A 47 3.18 -32.37 -7.40
N VAL A 48 2.71 -31.14 -7.67
CA VAL A 48 2.10 -30.29 -6.64
C VAL A 48 0.62 -30.66 -6.54
N GLY A 49 0.29 -31.26 -5.40
CA GLY A 49 -1.05 -31.67 -5.02
C GLY A 49 -2.13 -30.65 -5.33
N ARG A 50 -3.11 -31.13 -6.10
CA ARG A 50 -4.40 -30.51 -6.39
C ARG A 50 -5.21 -30.37 -5.10
N GLY A 51 -5.18 -29.18 -4.48
CA GLY A 51 -6.03 -28.85 -3.33
C GLY A 51 -7.52 -28.71 -3.70
N PRO A 52 -8.45 -28.99 -2.78
CA PRO A 52 -9.89 -29.04 -3.05
C PRO A 52 -10.51 -27.65 -2.92
N PHE A 53 -10.42 -26.83 -3.96
CA PHE A 53 -11.24 -25.63 -4.10
C PHE A 53 -12.19 -25.76 -5.28
N ALA A 54 -13.08 -26.75 -5.17
CA ALA A 54 -14.26 -26.85 -5.99
C ALA A 54 -15.45 -26.19 -5.25
N GLY A 55 -15.91 -25.05 -5.77
CA GLY A 55 -17.32 -24.65 -5.69
C GLY A 55 -17.76 -23.73 -4.54
N ARG A 56 -17.77 -22.42 -4.80
CA ARG A 56 -18.99 -21.60 -4.61
C ARG A 56 -18.96 -20.37 -5.51
N SER A 57 -19.86 -20.39 -6.48
CA SER A 57 -20.19 -19.33 -7.44
C SER A 57 -20.64 -18.04 -6.73
N PHE A 58 -19.79 -17.02 -6.70
CA PHE A 58 -20.13 -15.66 -6.23
C PHE A 58 -20.73 -14.75 -7.33
N GLY A 59 -20.78 -15.22 -8.59
CA GLY A 59 -21.15 -14.38 -9.74
C GLY A 59 -22.62 -14.40 -10.18
N ALA A 60 -23.46 -15.30 -9.67
CA ALA A 60 -24.79 -15.54 -10.25
C ALA A 60 -25.96 -14.84 -9.54
N LYS A 61 -25.73 -14.15 -8.40
CA LYS A 61 -26.82 -13.53 -7.61
C LYS A 61 -26.93 -12.00 -7.73
N PHE A 62 -26.01 -11.34 -8.44
CA PHE A 62 -25.99 -9.87 -8.51
C PHE A 62 -26.98 -9.26 -9.53
N ARG A 63 -27.62 -10.07 -10.38
CA ARG A 63 -28.54 -9.58 -11.44
C ARG A 63 -30.03 -9.76 -11.12
N ALA A 64 -30.39 -10.53 -10.09
CA ALA A 64 -31.78 -10.78 -9.71
C ALA A 64 -32.32 -9.83 -8.61
N TRP A 65 -31.52 -8.89 -8.12
CA TRP A 65 -31.88 -7.99 -7.01
C TRP A 65 -32.54 -6.65 -7.44
N ARG A 66 -32.72 -6.41 -8.76
CA ARG A 66 -33.20 -5.11 -9.32
C ARG A 66 -34.71 -5.01 -9.60
N GLN A 67 -35.55 -5.98 -9.21
CA GLN A 67 -36.98 -5.99 -9.60
C GLN A 67 -37.98 -6.16 -8.45
N ASP A 68 -37.60 -5.92 -7.20
CA ASP A 68 -38.61 -5.83 -6.14
C ASP A 68 -39.29 -4.44 -6.16
N PRO A 69 -40.60 -4.34 -6.47
CA PRO A 69 -41.32 -3.07 -6.55
C PRO A 69 -41.31 -2.31 -5.21
N ARG A 70 -41.06 -3.02 -4.10
CA ARG A 70 -40.93 -2.47 -2.75
C ARG A 70 -39.63 -1.66 -2.57
N VAL A 71 -38.55 -2.04 -3.25
CA VAL A 71 -37.26 -1.32 -3.18
C VAL A 71 -37.32 -0.04 -4.03
N VAL A 72 -38.05 -0.08 -5.16
CA VAL A 72 -38.31 1.11 -5.98
C VAL A 72 -39.19 2.12 -5.24
N LEU A 73 -40.24 1.65 -4.54
CA LEU A 73 -41.11 2.51 -3.73
C LEU A 73 -40.34 3.13 -2.55
N GLY A 74 -39.48 2.35 -1.89
CA GLY A 74 -38.60 2.85 -0.82
C GLY A 74 -37.65 3.96 -1.31
N ALA A 75 -37.00 3.76 -2.47
CA ALA A 75 -36.11 4.75 -3.06
C ALA A 75 -36.84 6.06 -3.45
N LEU A 76 -38.06 5.96 -3.99
CA LEU A 76 -38.87 7.13 -4.32
C LEU A 76 -39.30 7.93 -3.09
N VAL A 77 -39.72 7.26 -2.02
CA VAL A 77 -40.09 7.93 -0.76
C VAL A 77 -38.88 8.65 -0.16
N THR A 78 -37.70 8.03 -0.16
CA THR A 78 -36.48 8.70 0.33
C THR A 78 -36.09 9.91 -0.50
N LEU A 79 -36.26 9.85 -1.84
CA LEU A 79 -35.94 10.97 -2.72
C LEU A 79 -36.94 12.13 -2.53
N ALA A 80 -38.23 11.83 -2.29
CA ALA A 80 -39.24 12.82 -1.96
C ALA A 80 -38.98 13.52 -0.61
N ILE A 81 -38.50 12.79 0.40
CA ILE A 81 -38.14 13.37 1.71
C ILE A 81 -36.92 14.30 1.58
N ILE A 82 -35.89 13.90 0.82
CA ILE A 82 -34.70 14.73 0.57
C ILE A 82 -35.07 15.97 -0.26
N GLY A 83 -35.91 15.83 -1.28
CA GLY A 83 -36.41 16.95 -2.09
C GLY A 83 -37.25 17.94 -1.27
N GLY A 84 -38.13 17.44 -0.40
CA GLY A 84 -38.91 18.28 0.52
C GLY A 84 -38.03 19.01 1.54
N TYR A 85 -36.99 18.36 2.05
CA TYR A 85 -36.05 18.98 2.99
C TYR A 85 -35.16 20.04 2.32
N ALA A 86 -34.75 19.83 1.06
CA ALA A 86 -34.03 20.82 0.27
C ALA A 86 -34.90 22.04 -0.08
N TRP A 87 -36.21 21.83 -0.32
CA TRP A 87 -37.17 22.92 -0.55
C TRP A 87 -37.42 23.75 0.71
N LEU A 88 -37.33 23.14 1.90
CA LEU A 88 -37.49 23.85 3.16
C LEU A 88 -36.26 24.67 3.57
N GLN A 89 -35.07 24.33 3.05
CA GLN A 89 -33.80 25.02 3.35
C GLN A 89 -33.48 26.17 2.38
N LEU A 90 -34.24 26.34 1.30
CA LEU A 90 -34.03 27.41 0.34
C LEU A 90 -35.25 28.35 0.33
N GLY A 91 -35.30 29.18 1.36
CA GLY A 91 -36.27 30.27 1.51
C GLY A 91 -36.35 31.16 0.26
N THR A 92 -37.56 31.63 0.02
CA THR A 92 -38.03 32.47 -1.08
C THR A 92 -37.12 33.66 -1.43
N PRO A 93 -36.71 33.86 -2.69
CA PRO A 93 -36.08 35.11 -3.12
C PRO A 93 -37.14 36.22 -3.19
N HIS A 94 -37.05 37.22 -2.30
CA HIS A 94 -37.82 38.46 -2.43
C HIS A 94 -37.23 39.29 -3.58
N GLY A 95 -37.68 39.03 -4.81
CA GLY A 95 -37.51 39.93 -5.93
C GLY A 95 -38.55 41.04 -5.86
N VAL A 96 -38.14 42.27 -5.60
CA VAL A 96 -38.94 43.46 -5.91
C VAL A 96 -38.58 43.95 -7.31
N PRO A 97 -39.58 44.21 -8.19
CA PRO A 97 -39.35 44.54 -9.59
C PRO A 97 -38.93 46.00 -9.80
N SER A 98 -38.11 46.19 -10.84
CA SER A 98 -37.79 47.48 -11.45
C SER A 98 -39.04 48.29 -11.79
N SER A 99 -39.08 49.55 -11.34
CA SER A 99 -40.03 50.54 -11.83
C SER A 99 -39.30 51.66 -12.58
N LEU A 100 -39.47 51.62 -13.90
CA LEU A 100 -39.52 52.69 -14.90
C LEU A 100 -39.15 54.14 -14.47
N ALA A 101 -38.19 54.75 -15.17
CA ALA A 101 -38.05 56.21 -15.33
C ALA A 101 -39.08 56.74 -16.37
N PRO A 102 -39.20 58.06 -16.73
CA PRO A 102 -38.56 59.32 -16.28
C PRO A 102 -39.63 60.47 -16.13
N PRO A 103 -39.44 61.81 -16.37
CA PRO A 103 -38.27 62.72 -16.43
C PRO A 103 -38.42 64.06 -15.63
N SER A 104 -37.34 64.87 -15.63
CA SER A 104 -37.30 66.34 -15.52
C SER A 104 -37.57 67.04 -14.15
N SER A 105 -36.57 67.77 -13.64
CA SER A 105 -36.59 69.25 -13.48
C SER A 105 -35.53 69.78 -12.48
N ILE A 106 -34.54 70.51 -13.02
CA ILE A 106 -34.07 71.85 -12.59
C ILE A 106 -33.61 72.05 -11.12
N SER A 107 -32.28 72.15 -10.91
CA SER A 107 -31.57 73.39 -10.49
C SER A 107 -30.18 73.12 -9.88
N ARG A 108 -29.18 73.83 -10.43
CA ARG A 108 -27.79 74.07 -9.99
C ARG A 108 -27.80 74.90 -8.65
N PRO A 109 -26.69 75.15 -7.89
CA PRO A 109 -25.30 75.07 -8.34
C PRO A 109 -24.17 74.72 -7.31
N GLU A 110 -22.95 74.59 -7.86
CA GLU A 110 -21.60 74.79 -7.29
C GLU A 110 -21.08 73.90 -6.14
N THR A 111 -20.11 73.01 -6.45
CA THR A 111 -18.69 73.26 -6.13
C THR A 111 -17.80 72.22 -6.83
N SER A 112 -16.81 72.72 -7.58
CA SER A 112 -15.55 72.13 -8.12
C SER A 112 -15.57 70.65 -8.60
N ALA A 113 -15.48 70.33 -9.90
CA ALA A 113 -14.30 70.41 -10.79
C ALA A 113 -13.03 69.79 -10.15
N GLN A 114 -12.30 68.84 -10.75
CA GLN A 114 -12.12 68.47 -12.14
C GLN A 114 -11.50 67.06 -12.22
N ALA A 115 -11.87 66.33 -13.29
CA ALA A 115 -11.23 65.16 -13.85
C ALA A 115 -9.69 65.26 -14.00
N ASP A 116 -8.97 64.13 -13.97
CA ASP A 116 -8.51 63.48 -15.19
C ASP A 116 -7.85 62.11 -14.89
N ALA A 117 -7.78 61.32 -15.95
CA ALA A 117 -7.35 59.96 -16.09
C ALA A 117 -5.87 59.66 -15.73
N ALA A 118 -5.57 58.37 -15.94
CA ALA A 118 -4.26 57.75 -16.08
C ALA A 118 -3.69 57.07 -14.83
N GLN A 119 -3.81 55.74 -14.85
CA GLN A 119 -2.68 54.83 -14.78
C GLN A 119 -1.52 55.28 -13.88
N SER A 120 -1.41 54.62 -12.73
CA SER A 120 -0.14 54.02 -12.33
C SER A 120 -0.44 52.84 -11.43
N SER A 121 -0.43 51.68 -12.08
CA SER A 121 0.04 50.44 -11.49
C SER A 121 1.18 50.70 -10.51
N THR A 122 0.95 50.51 -9.22
CA THR A 122 2.02 50.15 -8.28
C THR A 122 2.39 48.69 -8.50
N SER A 123 2.85 48.39 -9.73
CA SER A 123 3.80 47.31 -9.99
C SER A 123 5.11 47.74 -9.35
N GLY A 124 5.23 47.47 -8.04
CA GLY A 124 6.36 47.93 -7.23
C GLY A 124 6.76 46.94 -6.15
N SER A 125 6.38 45.66 -6.27
CA SER A 125 6.84 44.59 -5.37
C SER A 125 7.29 43.36 -6.16
N ASP A 126 8.08 43.58 -7.23
CA ASP A 126 8.75 42.51 -7.96
C ASP A 126 10.28 42.53 -7.76
N ALA A 127 10.82 43.41 -6.92
CA ALA A 127 12.27 43.55 -6.75
C ALA A 127 12.89 42.67 -5.64
N ASN A 128 12.08 41.95 -4.85
CA ASN A 128 12.59 40.98 -3.88
C ASN A 128 11.62 39.81 -3.64
N SER A 129 10.98 39.31 -4.71
CA SER A 129 10.21 38.07 -4.60
C SER A 129 11.17 36.88 -4.67
N VAL A 130 11.40 36.24 -3.53
CA VAL A 130 12.13 34.98 -3.48
C VAL A 130 11.36 33.98 -4.34
N LYS A 131 12.06 33.39 -5.31
CA LYS A 131 11.50 32.38 -6.22
C LYS A 131 11.75 31.01 -5.63
N VAL A 132 10.71 30.19 -5.63
CA VAL A 132 10.74 28.80 -5.17
C VAL A 132 10.60 27.91 -6.38
N VAL A 133 11.46 26.91 -6.50
CA VAL A 133 11.44 25.94 -7.60
C VAL A 133 10.92 24.61 -7.08
N ALA A 134 9.90 24.07 -7.75
CA ALA A 134 9.30 22.78 -7.39
C ALA A 134 9.17 21.87 -8.60
N HIS A 135 9.26 20.57 -8.39
CA HIS A 135 9.05 19.57 -9.43
C HIS A 135 7.63 18.99 -9.29
N VAL A 136 6.79 19.23 -10.29
CA VAL A 136 5.43 18.67 -10.36
C VAL A 136 5.43 17.47 -11.31
N ALA A 137 5.07 16.31 -10.79
CA ALA A 137 5.04 15.04 -11.53
C ALA A 137 3.69 14.34 -11.39
N GLY A 138 3.39 13.42 -12.31
CA GLY A 138 2.18 12.60 -12.27
C GLY A 138 1.06 13.11 -13.17
N ALA A 139 -0.18 13.08 -12.69
CA ALA A 139 -1.40 13.38 -13.45
C ALA A 139 -1.65 14.89 -13.65
N VAL A 140 -0.66 15.61 -14.17
CA VAL A 140 -0.76 17.03 -14.57
C VAL A 140 -0.55 17.17 -16.07
N VAL A 141 -0.99 18.29 -16.65
CA VAL A 141 -0.91 18.51 -18.12
C VAL A 141 0.54 18.57 -18.60
N THR A 142 1.37 19.35 -17.91
CA THR A 142 2.79 19.53 -18.24
C THR A 142 3.65 19.19 -17.02
N PRO A 143 3.99 17.91 -16.81
CA PRO A 143 4.93 17.52 -15.76
C PRO A 143 6.30 18.15 -15.97
N GLY A 144 6.92 18.63 -14.90
CA GLY A 144 8.22 19.29 -14.98
C GLY A 144 8.49 20.22 -13.80
N ILE A 145 9.54 21.02 -13.95
CA ILE A 145 9.97 21.99 -12.95
C ILE A 145 9.19 23.29 -13.18
N VAL A 146 8.56 23.80 -12.12
CA VAL A 146 7.83 25.08 -12.13
C VAL A 146 8.47 26.05 -11.16
N THR A 147 8.42 27.34 -11.50
CA THR A 147 8.91 28.41 -10.63
C THR A 147 7.73 29.18 -10.05
N LEU A 148 7.71 29.28 -8.73
CA LEU A 148 6.64 29.83 -7.92
C LEU A 148 7.16 31.03 -7.13
N LYS A 149 6.24 31.89 -6.69
CA LYS A 149 6.56 32.93 -5.69
C LYS A 149 6.59 32.29 -4.29
N GLU A 150 7.45 32.79 -3.40
CA GLU A 150 7.47 32.33 -2.02
C GLU A 150 6.08 32.39 -1.36
N GLY A 151 5.70 31.32 -0.67
CA GLY A 151 4.41 31.20 0.00
C GLY A 151 3.26 30.69 -0.86
N GLN A 152 3.47 30.46 -2.16
CA GLN A 152 2.51 29.76 -3.01
C GLN A 152 2.30 28.31 -2.56
N ARG A 153 1.09 27.82 -2.82
CA ARG A 153 0.61 26.53 -2.34
C ARG A 153 0.68 25.46 -3.43
N VAL A 154 0.48 24.20 -3.04
CA VAL A 154 0.48 23.04 -3.96
C VAL A 154 -0.53 23.24 -5.10
N VAL A 155 -1.69 23.85 -4.84
CA VAL A 155 -2.67 24.20 -5.89
C VAL A 155 -2.09 25.15 -6.96
N ASP A 156 -1.26 26.13 -6.55
CA ASP A 156 -0.64 27.08 -7.46
C ASP A 156 0.43 26.38 -8.33
N ALA A 157 1.18 25.43 -7.74
CA ALA A 157 2.14 24.59 -8.45
C ALA A 157 1.48 23.73 -9.53
N ILE A 158 0.35 23.10 -9.20
CA ILE A 158 -0.43 22.31 -10.16
C ILE A 158 -0.98 23.22 -11.28
N GLY A 159 -1.47 24.41 -10.93
CA GLY A 159 -1.89 25.42 -11.90
C GLY A 159 -0.76 25.84 -12.84
N ALA A 160 0.44 26.10 -12.30
CA ALA A 160 1.64 26.43 -13.09
C ALA A 160 2.08 25.28 -14.01
N ALA A 161 1.79 24.03 -13.64
CA ALA A 161 2.01 22.83 -14.45
C ALA A 161 0.90 22.58 -15.51
N GLY A 162 0.04 23.57 -15.76
CA GLY A 162 -1.07 23.48 -16.73
C GLY A 162 -2.36 22.86 -16.17
N GLY A 163 -2.43 22.66 -14.85
CA GLY A 163 -3.59 22.09 -14.16
C GLY A 163 -3.52 20.57 -14.01
N ALA A 164 -4.40 20.04 -13.16
CA ALA A 164 -4.58 18.62 -12.98
C ALA A 164 -5.34 18.02 -14.18
N ARG A 165 -4.95 16.82 -14.60
CA ARG A 165 -5.67 16.08 -15.65
C ARG A 165 -7.02 15.55 -15.13
N PRO A 166 -7.98 15.19 -16.00
CA PRO A 166 -9.28 14.67 -15.57
C PRO A 166 -9.22 13.36 -14.76
N ASP A 167 -8.16 12.58 -14.96
CA ASP A 167 -7.87 11.33 -14.26
C ASP A 167 -7.07 11.55 -12.97
N ALA A 168 -6.70 12.79 -12.63
CA ALA A 168 -5.98 13.12 -11.42
C ALA A 168 -6.85 13.00 -10.16
N ASP A 169 -6.23 12.55 -9.09
CA ASP A 169 -6.82 12.51 -7.76
C ASP A 169 -6.17 13.59 -6.88
N VAL A 170 -6.65 14.82 -7.05
CA VAL A 170 -6.16 16.00 -6.31
C VAL A 170 -6.62 16.02 -4.85
N ASP A 171 -7.70 15.31 -4.52
CA ASP A 171 -8.24 15.21 -3.16
C ASP A 171 -7.30 14.44 -2.22
N GLN A 172 -6.38 13.63 -2.77
CA GLN A 172 -5.33 12.97 -2.01
C GLN A 172 -4.16 13.89 -1.64
N LEU A 173 -4.08 15.09 -2.22
CA LEU A 173 -3.01 16.06 -1.94
C LEU A 173 -3.48 17.11 -0.93
N ASN A 174 -2.56 17.56 -0.10
CA ASN A 174 -2.78 18.80 0.65
C ASN A 174 -2.58 20.00 -0.29
N LEU A 175 -3.62 20.35 -1.05
CA LEU A 175 -3.63 21.48 -1.98
C LEU A 175 -3.31 22.82 -1.30
N ALA A 176 -3.56 22.90 0.01
CA ALA A 176 -3.27 24.07 0.81
C ALA A 176 -1.83 24.09 1.36
N ALA A 177 -1.04 23.02 1.26
CA ALA A 177 0.34 23.05 1.75
C ALA A 177 1.16 24.11 1.00
N ARG A 178 2.04 24.82 1.72
CA ARG A 178 3.01 25.73 1.09
C ARG A 178 4.07 24.90 0.40
N VAL A 179 4.50 25.36 -0.76
CA VAL A 179 5.55 24.71 -1.53
C VAL A 179 6.91 25.23 -1.07
N ALA A 180 7.81 24.33 -0.73
CA ALA A 180 9.19 24.63 -0.40
C ALA A 180 10.10 24.53 -1.62
N ASP A 181 11.27 25.16 -1.55
CA ASP A 181 12.27 25.10 -2.63
C ASP A 181 12.87 23.70 -2.72
N GLY A 182 12.95 23.18 -3.94
CA GLY A 182 13.37 21.81 -4.23
C GLY A 182 12.30 20.75 -3.92
N GLU A 183 11.07 21.15 -3.55
CA GLU A 183 10.01 20.18 -3.23
C GLU A 183 9.52 19.44 -4.48
N ARG A 184 9.24 18.14 -4.32
CA ARG A 184 8.62 17.31 -5.36
C ARG A 184 7.18 17.02 -5.01
N ILE A 185 6.28 17.48 -5.87
CA ILE A 185 4.83 17.29 -5.78
C ILE A 185 4.44 16.21 -6.77
N PHE A 186 3.90 15.09 -6.28
CA PHE A 186 3.39 14.02 -7.13
C PHE A 186 1.86 13.99 -7.09
N VAL A 187 1.22 14.13 -8.25
CA VAL A 187 -0.24 14.07 -8.40
C VAL A 187 -0.64 12.65 -8.83
N PRO A 188 -1.32 11.86 -7.97
CA PRO A 188 -1.74 10.51 -8.29
C PRO A 188 -2.90 10.49 -9.29
N VAL A 189 -3.06 9.36 -9.96
CA VAL A 189 -4.21 9.06 -10.81
C VAL A 189 -5.28 8.38 -9.94
N ARG A 190 -6.56 8.67 -10.19
CA ARG A 190 -7.69 8.03 -9.49
C ARG A 190 -7.62 6.52 -9.62
N GLY A 191 -7.63 5.83 -8.48
CA GLY A 191 -7.59 4.36 -8.41
C GLY A 191 -6.19 3.74 -8.58
N ALA A 192 -5.13 4.55 -8.70
CA ALA A 192 -3.77 4.02 -8.57
C ALA A 192 -3.44 3.76 -7.09
N PRO A 193 -2.83 2.61 -6.75
CA PRO A 193 -2.32 2.41 -5.40
C PRO A 193 -1.25 3.46 -5.10
N ILE A 194 -1.34 4.08 -3.93
CA ILE A 194 -0.40 5.12 -3.49
C ILE A 194 0.95 4.47 -3.26
N ILE A 195 1.79 4.39 -4.30
CA ILE A 195 3.23 4.24 -4.08
C ILE A 195 3.66 5.63 -3.64
N ALA A 196 3.72 5.85 -2.33
CA ALA A 196 4.25 7.07 -1.74
C ALA A 196 5.71 7.20 -2.19
N ALA A 197 5.94 7.76 -3.38
CA ALA A 197 7.22 8.33 -3.74
C ALA A 197 7.40 9.49 -2.76
N ALA A 198 8.24 9.26 -1.76
CA ALA A 198 8.55 10.19 -0.70
C ALA A 198 8.71 11.63 -1.24
N SER A 199 7.65 12.42 -1.12
CA SER A 199 7.77 13.86 -0.99
C SER A 199 8.44 14.07 0.35
N SER A 200 9.76 14.23 0.31
CA SER A 200 10.57 14.63 1.46
C SER A 200 10.13 16.02 1.90
N GLY A 201 9.10 16.06 2.74
CA GLY A 201 8.49 17.30 3.20
C GLY A 201 7.21 17.10 4.02
N GLY A 202 7.00 15.92 4.58
CA GLY A 202 5.85 15.64 5.43
C GLY A 202 6.02 14.32 6.13
N SER A 203 6.21 14.38 7.46
CA SER A 203 6.17 13.22 8.35
C SER A 203 4.76 12.62 8.31
N VAL A 204 4.49 11.77 7.31
CA VAL A 204 3.33 10.89 7.30
C VAL A 204 3.76 9.54 7.87
N LEU A 205 3.13 9.22 9.00
CA LEU A 205 3.15 7.96 9.71
C LEU A 205 2.86 6.81 8.71
N GLY A 206 3.70 5.77 8.74
CA GLY A 206 3.48 4.56 7.95
C GLY A 206 4.62 4.13 7.03
N SER A 207 5.84 4.66 7.18
CA SER A 207 7.00 3.89 6.74
C SER A 207 7.03 2.60 7.57
N SER A 208 6.73 1.47 6.93
CA SER A 208 7.33 0.19 7.24
C SER A 208 8.85 0.34 7.06
N LYS A 209 9.45 1.11 7.97
CA LYS A 209 10.87 1.19 8.19
C LYS A 209 11.20 -0.21 8.66
N SER A 210 11.60 -1.08 7.73
CA SER A 210 12.34 -2.28 8.10
C SER A 210 13.44 -1.77 9.01
N PRO A 211 13.38 -2.07 10.31
CA PRO A 211 14.26 -1.45 11.26
C PRO A 211 15.66 -1.95 10.89
N SER A 212 16.50 -1.05 10.37
CA SER A 212 17.92 -1.32 10.10
C SER A 212 18.73 -1.42 11.41
N GLY A 213 18.05 -1.74 12.51
CA GLY A 213 18.55 -1.80 13.87
C GLY A 213 17.67 -2.73 14.71
N PRO A 214 18.10 -3.06 15.94
CA PRO A 214 17.41 -4.02 16.78
C PRO A 214 15.99 -3.55 17.12
N ILE A 215 15.05 -4.50 17.10
CA ILE A 215 13.62 -4.25 17.38
C ILE A 215 13.39 -4.21 18.88
N HIS A 216 12.84 -3.11 19.40
CA HIS A 216 12.50 -2.99 20.81
C HIS A 216 11.25 -3.82 21.17
N LEU A 217 11.36 -4.81 22.06
CA LEU A 217 10.24 -5.72 22.40
C LEU A 217 9.07 -5.06 23.12
N ASN A 218 9.39 -4.19 24.07
CA ASN A 218 8.46 -3.19 24.56
C ASN A 218 8.38 -2.13 23.46
N SER A 219 7.30 -1.43 23.15
CA SER A 219 7.17 -0.55 21.96
C SER A 219 6.95 -1.20 20.59
N ALA A 220 7.58 -2.34 20.22
CA ALA A 220 7.32 -2.92 18.90
C ALA A 220 5.85 -3.26 18.66
N THR A 221 5.43 -3.03 17.42
CA THR A 221 4.13 -3.38 16.86
C THR A 221 4.12 -4.81 16.31
N SER A 222 2.94 -5.40 16.10
CA SER A 222 2.83 -6.75 15.51
C SER A 222 3.54 -6.85 14.16
N ALA A 223 3.37 -5.84 13.31
CA ALA A 223 4.00 -5.78 11.99
C ALA A 223 5.53 -5.70 12.07
N GLU A 224 6.09 -5.00 13.05
CA GLU A 224 7.54 -4.95 13.27
C GLU A 224 8.08 -6.28 13.77
N LEU A 225 7.38 -6.95 14.68
CA LEU A 225 7.76 -8.29 15.15
C LEU A 225 7.74 -9.33 14.01
N GLU A 226 6.81 -9.21 13.07
CA GLU A 226 6.72 -10.07 11.88
C GLU A 226 7.88 -9.87 10.88
N THR A 227 8.66 -8.80 11.00
CA THR A 227 9.88 -8.63 10.19
C THR A 227 11.03 -9.51 10.65
N LEU A 228 10.94 -10.09 11.85
CA LEU A 228 11.97 -10.96 12.41
C LEU A 228 11.96 -12.35 11.73
N PRO A 229 13.14 -12.95 11.51
CA PRO A 229 13.24 -14.24 10.83
C PRO A 229 12.47 -15.33 11.61
N GLY A 230 11.48 -15.93 10.95
CA GLY A 230 10.68 -17.01 11.51
C GLY A 230 9.55 -16.56 12.46
N ILE A 231 9.34 -15.27 12.68
CA ILE A 231 8.18 -14.75 13.42
C ILE A 231 7.07 -14.44 12.42
N GLY A 232 5.98 -15.19 12.49
CA GLY A 232 4.75 -14.90 11.73
C GLY A 232 3.65 -14.32 12.62
N PRO A 233 2.47 -14.00 12.05
CA PRO A 233 1.37 -13.35 12.76
C PRO A 233 0.95 -14.04 14.06
N SER A 234 0.99 -15.39 14.07
CA SER A 234 0.67 -16.18 15.25
C SER A 234 1.69 -16.00 16.39
N LEU A 235 2.98 -15.93 16.07
CA LEU A 235 4.05 -15.76 17.06
C LEU A 235 4.14 -14.30 17.51
N ALA A 236 3.98 -13.34 16.60
CA ALA A 236 3.90 -11.92 16.94
C ALA A 236 2.74 -11.65 17.93
N GLY A 237 1.58 -12.27 17.69
CA GLY A 237 0.45 -12.22 18.62
C GLY A 237 0.77 -12.84 20.00
N ALA A 238 1.50 -13.96 20.03
CA ALA A 238 1.92 -14.58 21.28
C ALA A 238 2.92 -13.72 22.08
N ILE A 239 3.86 -13.05 21.40
CA ILE A 239 4.81 -12.09 22.01
C ILE A 239 4.04 -10.89 22.59
N MET A 240 3.09 -10.32 21.84
CA MET A 240 2.27 -9.21 22.33
C MET A 240 1.42 -9.62 23.54
N LYS A 241 0.83 -10.82 23.51
CA LYS A 241 0.06 -11.34 24.64
C LYS A 241 0.94 -11.49 25.87
N LEU A 242 2.11 -12.11 25.74
CA LEU A 242 3.05 -12.29 26.86
C LEU A 242 3.50 -10.94 27.43
N ARG A 243 3.71 -9.93 26.58
CA ARG A 243 4.02 -8.56 26.98
C ARG A 243 2.92 -7.94 27.84
N VAL A 244 1.65 -8.11 27.46
CA VAL A 244 0.51 -7.61 28.25
C VAL A 244 0.39 -8.38 29.56
N ASP A 245 0.46 -9.70 29.51
CA ASP A 245 0.30 -10.58 30.68
C ASP A 245 1.39 -10.34 31.75
N ARG A 246 2.61 -9.98 31.33
CA ARG A 246 3.75 -9.69 32.21
C ARG A 246 3.98 -8.21 32.51
N GLY A 247 3.29 -7.31 31.81
CA GLY A 247 3.52 -5.87 31.88
C GLY A 247 4.82 -5.40 31.21
N GLY A 248 5.38 -6.18 30.30
CA GLY A 248 6.62 -5.90 29.58
C GLY A 248 7.64 -7.04 29.63
N PHE A 249 8.65 -6.95 28.77
CA PHE A 249 9.84 -7.78 28.81
C PHE A 249 10.92 -7.09 29.67
N ARG A 250 11.53 -7.84 30.58
CA ARG A 250 12.62 -7.36 31.46
C ARG A 250 13.99 -7.75 30.94
N SER A 251 14.05 -8.85 30.20
CA SER A 251 15.24 -9.36 29.55
C SER A 251 14.91 -9.82 28.14
N VAL A 252 15.89 -9.85 27.23
CA VAL A 252 15.70 -10.46 25.90
C VAL A 252 15.40 -11.96 26.04
N GLY A 253 15.97 -12.60 27.08
CA GLY A 253 15.77 -14.03 27.40
C GLY A 253 14.31 -14.42 27.69
N ASP A 254 13.48 -13.47 28.11
CA ASP A 254 12.06 -13.67 28.37
C ASP A 254 11.28 -14.10 27.11
N LEU A 255 11.85 -13.90 25.91
CA LEU A 255 11.28 -14.42 24.65
C LEU A 255 11.17 -15.94 24.61
N ARG A 256 11.99 -16.66 25.39
CA ARG A 256 11.95 -18.13 25.47
C ARG A 256 10.67 -18.67 26.11
N ASP A 257 9.97 -17.84 26.86
CA ASP A 257 8.71 -18.21 27.48
C ASP A 257 7.52 -18.07 26.52
N VAL A 258 7.73 -17.52 25.33
CA VAL A 258 6.72 -17.44 24.29
C VAL A 258 6.51 -18.84 23.68
N PRO A 259 5.26 -19.36 23.68
CA PRO A 259 4.96 -20.64 23.06
C PRO A 259 5.36 -20.65 21.58
N GLY A 260 6.30 -21.53 21.21
CA GLY A 260 6.81 -21.66 19.85
C GLY A 260 8.16 -20.97 19.57
N ILE A 261 8.75 -20.27 20.54
CA ILE A 261 10.14 -19.80 20.47
C ILE A 261 11.05 -20.76 21.25
N GLY A 262 11.72 -21.66 20.53
CA GLY A 262 12.76 -22.54 21.12
C GLY A 262 14.16 -21.92 21.04
N GLU A 263 15.16 -22.59 21.62
CA GLU A 263 16.57 -22.15 21.65
C GLU A 263 17.11 -21.76 20.27
N ALA A 264 16.81 -22.57 19.24
CA ALA A 264 17.27 -22.33 17.88
C ALA A 264 16.73 -21.02 17.29
N ARG A 265 15.50 -20.65 17.62
CA ARG A 265 14.90 -19.38 17.20
C ARG A 265 15.39 -18.23 18.06
N PHE A 266 15.50 -18.43 19.36
CA PHE A 266 16.00 -17.42 20.29
C PHE A 266 17.39 -16.89 19.90
N SER A 267 18.34 -17.78 19.57
CA SER A 267 19.70 -17.35 19.16
C SER A 267 19.71 -16.55 17.85
N GLN A 268 18.74 -16.78 16.95
CA GLN A 268 18.58 -15.97 15.74
C GLN A 268 18.01 -14.58 16.04
N LEU A 269 17.23 -14.45 17.11
CA LEU A 269 16.52 -13.23 17.47
C LEU A 269 17.30 -12.35 18.44
N GLU A 270 18.15 -12.92 19.30
CA GLU A 270 18.84 -12.19 20.37
C GLU A 270 19.69 -11.02 19.85
N SER A 271 20.26 -11.15 18.64
CA SER A 271 21.06 -10.09 18.01
C SER A 271 20.24 -9.03 17.26
N LEU A 272 18.96 -9.31 17.02
CA LEU A 272 18.05 -8.48 16.23
C LEU A 272 17.04 -7.72 17.11
N VAL A 273 17.16 -7.85 18.43
CA VAL A 273 16.13 -7.43 19.37
C VAL A 273 16.76 -6.67 20.55
N ALA A 274 16.05 -5.63 21.02
CA ALA A 274 16.39 -4.81 22.18
C ALA A 274 15.18 -4.66 23.12
N LEU A 275 15.37 -4.02 24.28
CA LEU A 275 14.32 -3.82 25.30
C LEU A 275 13.71 -2.42 25.30
#